data_AF-A0A0K8RAV4-F1
#
_entry.id   AF-A0A0K8RAV4-F1
#
_cell.length_a   1.000
_cell.length_b   1.000
_cell.length_c   1.000
_cell.angle_alpha   90.00
_cell.angle_beta   90.00
_cell.angle_gamma   90.00
#
_symmetry.space_group_name_H-M   'P 1'
#
loop_
_entity.id
_entity.type
_entity.pdbx_description
1 polymer ?
#
loop_
_entity_poly.entity_id
_entity_poly.type
_entity_poly.pdbx_seq_one_letter_code
_entity_poly.pdbx_strand_id
1 'polypeptide(L)'
;MLLLKVILVVLISKIDSGPAPSVQKSENAPKTLPPGSLITQKDSVGCSYTLLPFFEEATMGGGFLVVNCRKSCPDGKEGNVVDGNQCAATLNCLNDAEVEVTVGSCDHGSCKPVSPSKHLTVALMVEGEEEEG
;
A
#
# COMPACT_ATOMS: atom_id res chain seq x y z
N MET A 1 16.46 -13.94 80.89
CA MET A 1 16.95 -14.52 79.63
C MET A 1 16.08 -14.02 78.51
N LEU A 2 16.70 -13.41 77.48
CA LEU A 2 16.26 -13.37 76.08
C LEU A 2 14.97 -12.55 75.78
N LEU A 3 14.83 -11.76 74.72
CA LEU A 3 15.65 -11.47 73.55
C LEU A 3 15.07 -10.26 72.81
N LEU A 4 15.90 -9.71 71.93
CA LEU A 4 15.73 -8.52 71.12
C LEU A 4 14.46 -8.44 70.25
N LYS A 5 14.09 -7.18 69.96
CA LYS A 5 13.52 -6.63 68.72
C LYS A 5 13.72 -7.52 67.49
N VAL A 6 12.68 -7.71 66.67
CA VAL A 6 12.81 -7.66 65.20
C VAL A 6 11.49 -7.21 64.57
N ILE A 7 11.56 -6.11 63.80
CA ILE A 7 10.53 -5.62 62.88
C ILE A 7 10.56 -6.51 61.64
N LEU A 8 9.45 -7.16 61.29
CA LEU A 8 9.36 -7.97 60.08
C LEU A 8 9.12 -7.06 58.87
N VAL A 9 10.21 -6.64 58.23
CA VAL A 9 10.20 -6.05 56.89
C VAL A 9 10.27 -7.20 55.89
N VAL A 10 9.16 -7.48 55.19
CA VAL A 10 9.19 -8.40 54.05
C VAL A 10 9.40 -7.57 52.78
N LEU A 11 10.67 -7.44 52.40
CA LEU A 11 11.09 -7.03 51.06
C LEU A 11 10.78 -8.18 50.10
N ILE A 12 9.71 -8.06 49.32
CA ILE A 12 9.47 -9.00 48.23
C ILE A 12 10.26 -8.49 47.02
N SER A 13 11.31 -9.22 46.71
CA SER A 13 12.26 -8.99 45.63
C SER A 13 11.59 -8.78 44.28
N LYS A 14 12.05 -7.72 43.62
CA LYS A 14 12.18 -7.54 42.17
C LYS A 14 12.25 -8.89 41.45
N ILE A 15 11.22 -9.23 40.69
CA ILE A 15 11.31 -10.25 39.64
C ILE A 15 11.56 -9.47 38.36
N ASP A 16 12.82 -9.52 37.94
CA ASP A 16 13.24 -9.23 36.59
C ASP A 16 12.55 -10.25 35.66
N SER A 17 11.45 -9.85 35.05
CA SER A 17 10.91 -10.52 33.88
C SER A 17 10.96 -9.46 32.80
N GLY A 18 11.76 -9.75 31.78
CA GLY A 18 12.29 -8.82 30.80
C GLY A 18 11.26 -7.96 30.09
N PRO A 19 11.72 -7.04 29.23
CA PRO A 19 10.84 -6.08 28.58
C PRO A 19 9.66 -6.84 27.99
N ALA A 20 8.45 -6.41 28.36
CA ALA A 20 7.25 -6.69 27.60
C ALA A 20 7.63 -6.63 26.12
N PRO A 21 7.19 -7.57 25.26
CA PRO A 21 7.49 -7.46 23.85
C PRO A 21 6.98 -6.08 23.45
N SER A 22 7.93 -5.17 23.25
CA SER A 22 7.69 -3.91 22.60
C SER A 22 7.05 -4.37 21.32
N VAL A 23 5.74 -4.11 21.20
CA VAL A 23 5.00 -4.29 19.97
C VAL A 23 5.85 -3.52 18.99
N GLN A 24 6.66 -4.25 18.21
CA GLN A 24 7.38 -3.71 17.10
C GLN A 24 6.26 -3.09 16.29
N LYS A 25 6.25 -1.76 16.29
CA LYS A 25 5.43 -0.93 15.43
C LYS A 25 5.47 -1.64 14.08
N SER A 26 4.37 -2.26 13.69
CA SER A 26 4.33 -2.99 12.45
C SER A 26 4.51 -1.92 11.37
N GLU A 27 5.72 -1.78 10.87
CA GLU A 27 6.08 -1.02 9.68
C GLU A 27 5.53 -1.72 8.41
N ASN A 28 4.45 -2.49 8.57
CA ASN A 28 3.75 -3.27 7.56
C ASN A 28 2.29 -2.84 7.48
N ALA A 29 1.98 -1.56 7.76
CA ALA A 29 0.85 -0.96 7.07
C ALA A 29 1.27 -0.90 5.58
N PRO A 30 0.46 -1.38 4.62
CA PRO A 30 0.77 -1.18 3.22
C PRO A 30 1.00 0.31 3.03
N LYS A 31 2.22 0.72 2.64
CA LYS A 31 2.46 2.11 2.27
C LYS A 31 1.48 2.41 1.15
N THR A 32 0.46 3.19 1.47
CA THR A 32 -0.48 3.72 0.48
C THR A 32 0.30 4.68 -0.40
N LEU A 33 0.09 4.59 -1.71
CA LEU A 33 0.69 5.54 -2.65
C LEU A 33 0.37 6.98 -2.22
N PRO A 34 1.29 7.93 -2.44
CA PRO A 34 1.07 9.33 -2.11
C PRO A 34 -0.22 9.87 -2.71
N PRO A 35 -0.91 10.79 -2.01
CA PRO A 35 -2.01 11.55 -2.61
C PRO A 35 -1.54 12.26 -3.89
N GLY A 36 -2.36 12.25 -4.94
CA GLY A 36 -2.03 12.86 -6.23
C GLY A 36 -1.39 11.92 -7.25
N SER A 37 -0.76 10.82 -6.82
CA SER A 37 -0.16 9.86 -7.75
C SER A 37 -1.18 8.95 -8.47
N LEU A 38 -2.46 9.05 -8.10
CA LEU A 38 -3.54 8.21 -8.60
C LEU A 38 -4.65 9.05 -9.24
N ILE A 39 -5.16 8.60 -10.37
CA ILE A 39 -6.24 9.24 -11.10
C ILE A 39 -7.53 8.44 -10.90
N THR A 40 -8.64 9.12 -10.62
CA THR A 40 -9.96 8.48 -10.62
C THR A 40 -10.59 8.61 -12.00
N GLN A 41 -10.92 7.48 -12.62
CA GLN A 41 -11.68 7.44 -13.87
C GLN A 41 -13.13 7.04 -13.60
N LYS A 42 -14.07 7.54 -14.40
CA LYS A 42 -15.46 7.08 -14.45
C LYS A 42 -15.78 6.50 -15.82
N ASP A 43 -16.53 5.41 -15.84
CA ASP A 43 -17.10 4.87 -17.08
C ASP A 43 -18.40 5.59 -17.47
N SER A 44 -18.97 5.18 -18.61
CA SER A 44 -20.20 5.79 -19.18
C SER A 44 -21.45 5.62 -18.31
N VAL A 45 -21.45 4.67 -17.36
CA VAL A 45 -22.55 4.45 -16.41
C VAL A 45 -22.27 5.09 -15.04
N GLY A 46 -21.14 5.80 -14.91
CA GLY A 46 -20.78 6.55 -13.72
C GLY A 46 -20.06 5.73 -12.64
N CYS A 47 -19.64 4.50 -12.93
CA CYS A 47 -18.82 3.72 -12.00
C CYS A 47 -17.38 4.24 -12.00
N SER A 48 -16.81 4.43 -10.81
CA SER A 48 -15.46 4.93 -10.58
C SER A 48 -14.46 3.84 -10.23
N TYR A 49 -13.25 3.95 -10.78
CA TYR A 49 -12.08 3.13 -10.44
C TYR A 49 -10.80 3.96 -10.53
N THR A 50 -9.73 3.45 -9.95
CA THR A 50 -8.47 4.19 -9.77
C THR A 50 -7.38 3.65 -10.68
N LEU A 51 -6.62 4.58 -11.27
CA LEU A 51 -5.52 4.34 -12.18
C LEU A 51 -4.21 4.89 -11.62
N LEU A 52 -3.12 4.15 -11.84
CA LEU A 52 -1.75 4.60 -11.68
C LEU A 52 -1.18 4.92 -13.08
N PRO A 53 -0.92 6.21 -13.41
CA PRO A 53 -0.18 6.54 -14.63
C PRO A 53 1.26 6.03 -14.54
N PHE A 54 1.83 5.61 -15.66
CA PHE A 54 3.25 5.30 -15.77
C PHE A 54 3.81 5.76 -17.11
N PHE A 55 5.11 6.05 -17.13
CA PHE A 55 5.87 6.39 -18.33
C PHE A 55 7.00 5.38 -18.51
N GLU A 56 7.18 4.89 -19.73
CA GLU A 56 8.32 4.06 -20.12
C GLU A 56 9.28 4.95 -20.94
N GLU A 57 10.31 5.50 -20.30
CA GLU A 57 11.24 6.44 -20.92
C GLU A 57 11.91 5.87 -22.18
N ALA A 58 12.30 4.59 -22.14
CA ALA A 58 13.00 3.92 -23.23
C ALA A 58 12.20 3.89 -24.54
N THR A 59 10.86 3.94 -24.46
CA THR A 59 9.98 3.89 -25.62
C THR A 59 9.29 5.24 -25.88
N MET A 60 9.54 6.26 -25.04
CA MET A 60 8.70 7.46 -24.92
C MET A 60 7.21 7.11 -24.82
N GLY A 61 6.92 5.93 -24.30
CA GLY A 61 5.58 5.39 -24.14
C GLY A 61 5.05 5.72 -22.75
N GLY A 62 3.76 5.46 -22.57
CA GLY A 62 3.14 5.57 -21.27
C GLY A 62 1.77 4.90 -21.29
N GLY A 63 1.19 4.77 -20.11
CA GLY A 63 -0.11 4.14 -19.97
C GLY A 63 -0.66 4.28 -18.56
N PHE A 64 -1.68 3.48 -18.29
CA PHE A 64 -2.34 3.45 -17.00
C PHE A 64 -2.49 2.01 -16.53
N LEU A 65 -2.23 1.79 -15.24
CA LEU A 65 -2.50 0.53 -14.56
C LEU A 65 -3.71 0.72 -13.64
N VAL A 66 -4.68 -0.18 -13.76
CA VAL A 66 -5.79 -0.27 -12.82
C VAL A 66 -5.25 -0.71 -11.46
N VAL A 67 -5.51 0.06 -10.40
CA VAL A 67 -5.05 -0.26 -9.04
C VAL A 67 -5.93 -1.32 -8.39
N ASN A 68 -7.24 -1.29 -8.70
CA ASN A 68 -8.21 -2.26 -8.23
C ASN A 68 -9.13 -2.66 -9.39
N CYS A 69 -9.19 -3.95 -9.70
CA CYS A 69 -10.04 -4.48 -10.78
C CYS A 69 -11.54 -4.49 -10.43
N ARG A 70 -11.92 -4.02 -9.25
CA ARG A 70 -13.29 -3.64 -8.91
C ARG A 70 -13.50 -2.15 -9.04
N LYS A 71 -14.72 -1.77 -9.44
CA LYS A 71 -15.18 -0.39 -9.54
C LYS A 71 -16.39 -0.17 -8.63
N SER A 72 -16.45 1.02 -8.05
CA SER A 72 -17.59 1.47 -7.25
C SER A 72 -18.60 2.14 -8.17
N CYS A 73 -19.87 1.78 -8.06
CA CYS A 73 -20.94 2.27 -8.92
C CYS A 73 -21.96 3.08 -8.11
N PRO A 74 -22.78 3.93 -8.78
CA PRO A 74 -23.92 4.58 -8.15
C PRO A 74 -24.82 3.59 -7.39
N ASP A 75 -25.55 4.11 -6.40
CA ASP A 75 -26.42 3.34 -5.49
C ASP A 75 -25.68 2.32 -4.60
N GLY A 76 -24.37 2.47 -4.42
CA GLY A 76 -23.57 1.56 -3.58
C GLY A 76 -23.34 0.18 -4.20
N LYS A 77 -23.53 0.05 -5.52
CA LYS A 77 -23.24 -1.18 -6.25
C LYS A 77 -21.74 -1.33 -6.49
N GLU A 78 -21.26 -2.56 -6.58
CA GLU A 78 -19.91 -2.88 -7.07
C GLU A 78 -20.00 -3.49 -8.46
N GLY A 79 -18.96 -3.27 -9.27
CA GLY A 79 -18.78 -3.92 -10.55
C GLY A 79 -17.33 -4.30 -10.78
N ASN A 80 -17.07 -5.00 -11.88
CA ASN A 80 -15.71 -5.31 -12.32
C ASN A 80 -15.26 -4.30 -13.38
N VAL A 81 -14.00 -3.93 -13.31
CA VAL A 81 -13.27 -3.39 -14.46
C VAL A 81 -13.22 -4.47 -15.54
N VAL A 82 -13.22 -4.08 -16.81
CA VAL A 82 -13.26 -5.03 -17.94
C VAL A 82 -12.03 -5.95 -17.88
N ASP A 83 -12.26 -7.25 -18.07
CA ASP A 83 -11.19 -8.24 -18.10
C ASP A 83 -10.19 -7.95 -19.22
N GLY A 84 -8.91 -8.24 -18.97
CA GLY A 84 -7.82 -7.92 -19.90
C GLY A 84 -7.20 -6.54 -19.69
N ASN A 85 -7.82 -5.63 -18.93
CA ASN A 85 -7.18 -4.36 -18.59
C ASN A 85 -5.92 -4.60 -17.75
N GLN A 86 -4.85 -3.87 -18.07
CA GLN A 86 -3.62 -3.94 -17.29
C GLN A 86 -3.83 -3.36 -15.89
N CYS A 87 -3.29 -4.04 -14.88
CA CYS A 87 -3.46 -3.68 -13.49
C CYS A 87 -2.16 -3.84 -12.70
N ALA A 88 -2.10 -3.19 -11.54
CA ALA A 88 -1.00 -3.34 -10.59
C ALA A 88 -1.28 -4.54 -9.68
N ALA A 89 -0.65 -5.69 -9.96
CA ALA A 89 -0.85 -6.91 -9.18
C ALA A 89 -0.17 -6.83 -7.82
N THR A 90 0.99 -6.16 -7.76
CA THR A 90 1.67 -5.80 -6.51
C THR A 90 2.19 -4.38 -6.63
N LEU A 91 2.17 -3.64 -5.52
CA LEU A 91 2.77 -2.32 -5.38
C LEU A 91 3.79 -2.39 -4.24
N ASN A 92 5.05 -2.08 -4.54
CA ASN A 92 6.12 -2.02 -3.57
C ASN A 92 6.72 -0.61 -3.60
N CYS A 93 6.33 0.23 -2.63
CA CYS A 93 6.80 1.61 -2.54
C CYS A 93 8.29 1.59 -2.18
N LEU A 94 9.15 1.96 -3.13
CA LEU A 94 10.60 1.99 -2.93
C LEU A 94 10.99 3.20 -2.09
N ASN A 95 10.37 4.34 -2.37
CA ASN A 95 10.50 5.61 -1.65
C ASN A 95 9.22 6.43 -1.84
N ASP A 96 9.23 7.71 -1.45
CA ASP A 96 8.05 8.57 -1.53
C ASP A 96 7.77 9.07 -2.96
N ALA A 97 8.68 8.86 -3.91
CA ALA A 97 8.61 9.27 -5.30
C ALA A 97 8.59 8.11 -6.30
N GLU A 98 8.77 6.85 -5.87
CA GLU A 98 8.86 5.70 -6.76
C GLU A 98 8.19 4.45 -6.19
N VAL A 99 7.49 3.73 -7.06
CA VAL A 99 6.90 2.43 -6.76
C VAL A 99 7.33 1.38 -7.78
N GLU A 100 7.71 0.21 -7.29
CA GLU A 100 7.87 -0.98 -8.12
C GLU A 100 6.53 -1.71 -8.25
N VAL A 101 6.14 -2.01 -9.48
CA VAL A 101 4.85 -2.61 -9.82
C VAL A 101 5.07 -3.92 -10.54
N THR A 102 4.43 -4.99 -10.06
CA THR A 102 4.25 -6.20 -10.89
C THR A 102 3.00 -6.01 -11.73
N VAL A 103 3.14 -6.04 -13.05
CA VAL A 103 2.03 -5.88 -13.97
C VAL A 103 1.18 -7.14 -13.99
N GLY A 104 -0.13 -6.95 -13.98
CA GLY A 104 -1.12 -8.00 -14.14
C GLY A 104 -2.17 -7.65 -15.18
N SER A 105 -3.15 -8.54 -15.30
CA SER A 105 -4.37 -8.37 -16.08
C SER A 105 -5.58 -8.57 -15.17
N CYS A 106 -6.59 -7.73 -15.31
CA CYS A 106 -7.86 -7.93 -14.63
C CYS A 106 -8.53 -9.21 -15.15
N ASP A 107 -9.05 -10.00 -14.21
CA ASP A 107 -9.77 -11.25 -14.44
C ASP A 107 -10.82 -11.41 -13.34
N HIS A 108 -12.09 -11.26 -13.71
CA HIS A 108 -13.26 -11.37 -12.84
C HIS A 108 -13.15 -10.50 -11.57
N GLY A 109 -12.65 -9.26 -11.74
CA GLY A 109 -12.52 -8.29 -10.66
C GLY A 109 -11.28 -8.47 -9.78
N SER A 110 -10.38 -9.39 -10.13
CA SER A 110 -9.08 -9.57 -9.47
C SER A 110 -7.94 -9.25 -10.43
N CYS A 111 -6.86 -8.65 -9.93
CA CYS A 111 -5.64 -8.48 -10.73
C CYS A 111 -4.78 -9.75 -10.65
N LYS A 112 -4.45 -10.35 -11.80
CA LYS A 112 -3.60 -11.55 -11.89
C LYS A 112 -2.27 -11.19 -12.55
N PRO A 113 -1.11 -11.47 -11.92
CA PRO A 113 0.19 -11.24 -12.56
C PRO A 113 0.26 -11.93 -13.92
N VAL A 114 0.85 -11.25 -14.91
CA VAL A 114 1.09 -11.84 -16.24
C VAL A 114 2.28 -12.81 -16.21
N SER A 115 2.32 -13.75 -17.15
CA SER A 115 3.45 -14.66 -17.36
C SER A 115 3.96 -14.51 -18.81
N PRO A 116 5.27 -14.26 -19.03
CA PRO A 116 6.31 -14.03 -18.02
C PRO A 116 6.05 -12.76 -17.19
N SER A 117 6.59 -12.73 -15.97
CA SER A 117 6.43 -11.60 -15.04
C SER A 117 7.01 -10.33 -15.64
N LYS A 118 6.21 -9.26 -15.67
CA LYS A 118 6.63 -7.91 -16.07
C LYS A 118 6.65 -7.00 -14.84
N HIS A 119 7.79 -6.38 -14.59
CA HIS A 119 7.97 -5.39 -13.53
C HIS A 119 8.19 -4.00 -14.13
N LEU A 120 7.68 -2.97 -13.46
CA LEU A 120 7.84 -1.57 -13.82
C LEU A 120 8.25 -0.78 -12.58
N THR A 121 9.22 0.11 -12.71
CA THR A 121 9.42 1.18 -11.73
C THR A 121 8.66 2.41 -12.23
N VAL A 122 7.76 2.92 -11.41
CA VAL A 122 6.88 4.05 -11.74
C VAL A 122 7.27 5.21 -10.85
N ALA A 123 7.67 6.32 -11.47
CA ALA A 123 7.80 7.59 -10.79
C ALA A 123 6.41 8.13 -10.42
N LEU A 124 6.24 8.48 -9.16
CA LEU A 124 5.02 8.99 -8.57
C LEU A 124 5.03 10.51 -8.67
N MET A 125 4.01 11.07 -9.32
CA MET A 125 3.83 12.53 -9.28
C MET A 125 3.40 12.91 -7.86
N VAL A 126 4.19 13.76 -7.22
CA VAL A 126 3.89 14.37 -5.92
C VAL A 126 3.40 15.78 -6.21
N GLU A 127 2.27 16.19 -5.62
CA GLU A 127 1.80 17.57 -5.70
C GLU A 127 2.87 18.51 -5.10
N GLY A 128 3.58 19.26 -5.95
CA GLY A 128 4.66 20.15 -5.50
C GLY A 128 5.71 20.54 -6.54
N GLU A 129 5.77 19.89 -7.70
CA GLU A 129 6.74 20.23 -8.76
C GLU A 129 6.05 20.95 -9.94
N GLU A 130 5.51 22.14 -9.67
CA GLU A 130 5.40 23.17 -10.70
C GLU A 130 6.73 23.95 -10.70
N GLU A 131 7.70 23.55 -11.53
CA GLU A 131 8.79 24.48 -11.88
C GLU A 131 8.19 25.59 -12.76
N GLU A 132 7.91 26.74 -12.17
CA GLU A 132 7.90 28.01 -12.92
C GLU A 132 9.34 28.28 -13.40
N GLY A 133 9.58 28.18 -14.72
CA GLY A 133 10.87 28.51 -15.35
C GLY A 133 10.79 28.69 -16.85
#